data_AF-A0A8I2G014-F1
#
_entry.id   AF-A0A8I2G014-F1
#
_cell.length_a   1.000
_cell.length_b   1.000
_cell.length_c   1.000
_cell.angle_alpha   90.00
_cell.angle_beta   90.00
_cell.angle_gamma   90.00
#
_symmetry.space_group_name_H-M   'P 1'
#
loop_
_entity.id
_entity.type
_entity.pdbx_description
1 polymer ?
#
loop_
_entity_poly.entity_id
_entity_poly.type
_entity_poly.pdbx_seq_one_letter_code
_entity_poly.pdbx_strand_id
1 'polypeptide(L)'
;MLHIHSGRVAISGVTIRHGRANSGAGIRVDGGTVTIRNCLITWNTIVEGGNQEENGGAGIYAQNAKVTISGCTISNNKGNSAAGIRGGGIYIPIQYQQTCRYQELSDRRKYRK
;
A
#
# COMPACT_ATOMS: atom_id res chain seq x y z
N MET A 1 -10.07 10.92 1.25
CA MET A 1 -9.28 9.91 0.51
C MET A 1 -8.37 10.64 -0.45
N LEU A 2 -7.08 10.31 -0.47
CA LEU A 2 -6.14 10.81 -1.48
C LEU A 2 -6.00 9.76 -2.59
N HIS A 3 -6.35 10.12 -3.83
CA HIS A 3 -6.28 9.21 -4.98
C HIS A 3 -5.11 9.59 -5.89
N ILE A 4 -4.25 8.61 -6.19
CA ILE A 4 -3.13 8.76 -7.10
C ILE A 4 -3.32 7.77 -8.24
N HIS A 5 -3.68 8.27 -9.42
CA HIS A 5 -3.90 7.43 -10.59
C HIS A 5 -2.59 7.03 -11.27
N SER A 6 -1.67 7.99 -11.46
CA SER A 6 -0.34 7.76 -12.02
C SER A 6 0.62 8.91 -11.69
N GLY A 7 1.90 8.78 -12.05
CA GLY A 7 2.91 9.82 -11.88
C GLY A 7 3.81 9.64 -10.64
N ARG A 8 4.59 10.68 -10.30
CA ARG A 8 5.48 10.70 -9.13
C ARG A 8 4.93 11.67 -8.09
N VAL A 9 4.54 11.15 -6.92
CA VAL A 9 3.96 11.94 -5.83
C VAL A 9 4.79 11.79 -4.56
N ALA A 10 5.07 12.90 -3.90
CA ALA A 10 5.73 12.94 -2.59
C ALA A 10 4.79 13.57 -1.56
N ILE A 11 4.56 12.85 -0.47
CA ILE A 11 3.72 13.25 0.65
C ILE A 11 4.59 13.29 1.90
N SER A 12 4.62 14.41 2.60
CA SER A 12 5.46 14.56 3.79
C SER A 12 4.82 15.42 4.87
N GLY A 13 4.91 14.98 6.14
CA GLY A 13 4.55 15.81 7.30
C GLY A 13 3.06 16.07 7.48
N VAL A 14 2.19 15.25 6.88
CA VAL A 14 0.74 15.46 6.92
C VAL A 14 0.00 14.41 7.74
N THR A 15 -1.19 14.77 8.22
CA THR A 15 -2.13 13.84 8.86
C THR A 15 -3.27 13.52 7.90
N ILE A 16 -3.46 12.23 7.60
CA ILE A 16 -4.56 11.72 6.77
C ILE A 16 -5.47 10.89 7.66
N ARG A 17 -6.66 11.43 7.96
CA ARG A 17 -7.58 10.81 8.89
C ARG A 17 -9.04 10.94 8.52
N HIS A 18 -9.86 10.07 9.10
CA HIS A 18 -11.31 10.04 8.90
C HIS A 18 -11.76 9.89 7.44
N GLY A 19 -10.87 9.38 6.58
CA GLY A 19 -11.19 9.01 5.22
C GLY A 19 -12.17 7.85 5.20
N ARG A 20 -13.14 7.91 4.29
CA ARG A 20 -14.14 6.87 4.04
C ARG A 20 -14.17 6.59 2.55
N ALA A 21 -13.88 5.36 2.17
CA ALA A 21 -13.94 4.89 0.79
C ALA A 21 -14.12 3.37 0.76
N ASN A 22 -14.39 2.80 -0.41
CA ASN A 22 -14.51 1.34 -0.55
C ASN A 22 -13.14 0.65 -0.54
N SER A 23 -12.06 1.40 -0.80
CA SER A 23 -10.67 0.93 -0.82
C SER A 23 -9.73 2.11 -0.58
N GLY A 24 -8.60 1.89 0.10
CA GLY A 24 -7.61 2.95 0.32
C GLY A 24 -8.16 4.20 1.01
N ALA A 25 -9.01 4.04 2.02
CA ALA A 25 -9.80 5.14 2.59
C ALA A 25 -8.97 6.35 3.04
N GLY A 26 -7.74 6.12 3.51
CA GLY A 26 -6.71 7.15 3.62
C GLY A 26 -6.12 7.52 2.25
N ILE A 27 -5.32 6.62 1.69
CA ILE A 27 -4.62 6.78 0.40
C ILE A 27 -4.93 5.60 -0.52
N ARG A 28 -5.32 5.89 -1.77
CA ARG A 28 -5.42 4.91 -2.86
C ARG A 28 -4.43 5.27 -3.96
N VAL A 29 -3.63 4.30 -4.39
CA VAL A 29 -2.68 4.42 -5.50
C VAL A 29 -2.99 3.34 -6.53
N ASP A 30 -3.32 3.72 -7.75
CA ASP A 30 -3.58 2.78 -8.86
C ASP A 30 -2.37 2.59 -9.79
N GLY A 31 -1.38 3.49 -9.69
CA GLY A 31 -0.18 3.46 -10.51
C GLY A 31 0.85 4.53 -10.14
N GLY A 32 2.07 4.38 -10.65
CA GLY A 32 3.15 5.36 -10.50
C GLY A 32 4.08 5.13 -9.30
N THR A 33 4.77 6.19 -8.86
CA THR A 33 5.72 6.14 -7.73
C THR A 33 5.30 7.11 -6.64
N VAL A 34 5.02 6.58 -5.45
CA VAL A 34 4.56 7.37 -4.30
C VAL A 34 5.56 7.24 -3.16
N THR A 35 5.96 8.38 -2.59
CA THR A 35 6.79 8.42 -1.40
C THR A 35 6.05 9.11 -0.27
N ILE A 36 5.91 8.43 0.87
CA ILE A 36 5.19 8.92 2.04
C ILE A 36 6.18 8.99 3.21
N ARG A 37 6.38 10.18 3.77
CA ARG A 37 7.35 10.41 4.84
C ARG A 37 6.74 11.13 6.02
N ASN A 38 7.06 10.73 7.25
CA ASN A 38 6.69 11.47 8.46
C ASN A 38 5.20 11.83 8.51
N CYS A 39 4.33 10.90 8.11
CA CYS A 39 2.89 11.11 8.04
C CYS A 39 2.16 10.30 9.10
N LEU A 40 1.02 10.82 9.57
CA LEU A 40 0.09 10.11 10.44
C LEU A 40 -1.15 9.72 9.62
N ILE A 41 -1.35 8.42 9.37
CA ILE A 41 -2.51 7.90 8.65
C ILE A 41 -3.38 7.14 9.65
N THR A 42 -4.46 7.75 10.11
CA THR A 42 -5.23 7.19 11.23
C THR A 42 -6.73 7.38 11.13
N TRP A 43 -7.52 6.52 11.77
CA TRP A 43 -8.99 6.63 11.79
C TRP A 43 -9.65 6.61 10.40
N ASN A 44 -9.00 6.05 9.39
CA ASN A 44 -9.58 5.85 8.07
C ASN A 44 -10.37 4.53 8.05
N THR A 45 -11.55 4.55 7.44
CA THR A 45 -12.50 3.43 7.50
C THR A 45 -12.94 3.04 6.10
N ILE A 46 -12.86 1.75 5.78
CA ILE A 46 -13.53 1.25 4.58
C ILE A 46 -15.04 1.16 4.85
N VAL A 47 -15.83 1.82 4.00
CA VAL A 47 -17.29 1.76 4.05
C VAL A 47 -17.81 0.72 3.06
N GLU A 48 -18.92 0.09 3.42
CA GLU A 48 -19.58 -0.97 2.65
C GLU A 48 -20.11 -0.42 1.32
N GLY A 49 -19.90 -1.14 0.21
CA GLY A 49 -20.41 -0.73 -1.10
C GLY A 49 -19.51 -0.96 -2.32
N GLY A 50 -18.41 -1.71 -2.19
CA GLY A 50 -17.48 -1.99 -3.31
C GLY A 50 -17.30 -3.48 -3.62
N ASN A 51 -16.90 -3.78 -4.86
CA ASN A 51 -16.52 -5.11 -5.30
C ASN A 51 -15.48 -5.73 -4.34
N GLN A 52 -15.72 -6.95 -3.87
CA GLN A 52 -14.91 -7.63 -2.84
C GLN A 52 -13.44 -7.77 -3.21
N GLU A 53 -13.11 -7.72 -4.51
CA GLU A 53 -11.75 -7.90 -5.05
C GLU A 53 -10.83 -6.69 -4.84
N GLU A 54 -11.37 -5.48 -4.62
CA GLU A 54 -10.57 -4.26 -4.41
C GLU A 54 -10.58 -3.77 -2.95
N ASN A 55 -11.27 -4.48 -2.07
CA ASN A 55 -11.54 -4.03 -0.71
C ASN A 55 -10.37 -4.35 0.24
N GLY A 56 -9.30 -3.57 0.16
CA GLY A 56 -8.13 -3.71 1.05
C GLY A 56 -7.57 -2.36 1.52
N GLY A 57 -6.89 -2.38 2.66
CA GLY A 57 -6.02 -1.26 3.09
C GLY A 57 -6.77 0.01 3.47
N ALA A 58 -7.46 0.01 4.62
CA ALA A 58 -8.20 1.21 5.05
C ALA A 58 -7.30 2.44 5.26
N GLY A 59 -6.04 2.23 5.66
CA GLY A 59 -5.03 3.28 5.64
C GLY A 59 -4.52 3.55 4.21
N ILE A 60 -3.89 2.55 3.60
CA ILE A 60 -3.27 2.67 2.27
C ILE A 60 -3.62 1.46 1.41
N TYR A 61 -4.11 1.72 0.20
CA TYR A 61 -4.23 0.75 -0.89
C TYR A 61 -3.29 1.15 -2.02
N ALA A 62 -2.48 0.22 -2.53
CA ALA A 62 -1.61 0.49 -3.65
C ALA A 62 -1.52 -0.67 -4.65
N GLN A 63 -2.07 -0.47 -5.84
CA GLN A 63 -2.03 -1.38 -6.98
C GLN A 63 -1.13 -0.82 -8.07
N ASN A 64 -0.39 -1.68 -8.77
CA ASN A 64 0.47 -1.32 -9.92
C ASN A 64 1.42 -0.12 -9.67
N ALA A 65 1.82 0.10 -8.41
CA ALA A 65 2.56 1.27 -7.98
C ALA A 65 3.78 0.90 -7.12
N LYS A 66 4.82 1.74 -7.20
CA LYS A 66 5.97 1.69 -6.31
C LYS A 66 5.74 2.63 -5.13
N VAL A 67 5.49 2.08 -3.94
CA VAL A 67 5.26 2.87 -2.73
C VAL A 67 6.45 2.75 -1.78
N THR A 68 6.97 3.88 -1.31
CA THR A 68 7.99 3.95 -0.25
C THR A 68 7.40 4.68 0.94
N ILE A 69 7.40 4.04 2.12
CA ILE A 69 6.87 4.59 3.37
C ILE A 69 8.00 4.63 4.38
N SER A 70 8.27 5.80 4.98
CA SER A 70 9.31 5.95 6.00
C SER A 70 8.88 6.92 7.09
N GLY A 71 9.14 6.59 8.36
CA GLY A 71 8.81 7.45 9.50
C GLY A 71 7.32 7.75 9.66
N CYS A 72 6.43 6.91 9.11
CA CYS A 72 4.98 7.13 9.19
C CYS A 72 4.35 6.28 10.30
N THR A 73 3.28 6.80 10.90
CA THR A 73 2.42 6.07 11.83
C THR A 73 1.10 5.74 11.14
N ILE A 74 0.76 4.45 11.05
CA ILE A 74 -0.48 3.98 10.43
C ILE A 74 -1.27 3.19 11.48
N SER A 75 -2.29 3.80 12.07
CA SER A 75 -2.97 3.25 13.26
C SER A 75 -4.47 3.55 13.28
N ASN A 76 -5.27 2.76 14.00
CA ASN A 76 -6.73 2.96 14.11
C ASN A 76 -7.47 3.03 12.77
N ASN A 77 -6.91 2.45 11.70
CA ASN A 77 -7.59 2.34 10.42
C ASN A 77 -8.39 1.04 10.40
N LYS A 78 -9.67 1.12 10.02
CA LYS A 78 -10.64 0.03 10.14
C LYS A 78 -11.08 -0.46 8.77
N GLY A 79 -10.71 -1.71 8.45
CA GLY A 79 -11.32 -2.45 7.37
C GLY A 79 -12.69 -2.98 7.79
N ASN A 80 -13.60 -3.14 6.84
CA ASN A 80 -14.85 -3.85 7.07
C ASN A 80 -14.62 -5.37 7.06
N SER A 81 -14.83 -6.04 8.19
CA SER A 81 -14.64 -7.48 8.34
C SER A 81 -15.63 -8.33 7.52
N ALA A 82 -16.78 -7.78 7.13
CA ALA A 82 -17.85 -8.52 6.45
C ALA A 82 -17.48 -8.96 5.01
N ALA A 83 -16.52 -8.27 4.37
CA ALA A 83 -16.14 -8.51 2.97
C ALA A 83 -14.80 -9.25 2.81
N GLY A 84 -14.29 -9.92 3.85
CA GLY A 84 -12.99 -10.62 3.78
C GLY A 84 -11.79 -9.68 3.59
N ILE A 85 -11.94 -8.42 4.02
CA ILE A 85 -10.99 -7.33 3.77
C ILE A 85 -9.63 -7.65 4.37
N ARG A 86 -8.63 -7.69 3.48
CA ARG A 86 -7.23 -7.90 3.84
C ARG A 86 -6.63 -6.56 4.29
N GLY A 87 -6.57 -6.38 5.61
CA GLY A 87 -5.76 -5.35 6.27
C GLY A 87 -6.44 -4.00 6.50
N GLY A 88 -6.67 -3.65 7.76
CA GLY A 88 -7.06 -2.29 8.15
C GLY A 88 -5.95 -1.25 7.91
N GLY A 89 -4.68 -1.67 7.86
CA GLY A 89 -3.53 -0.80 7.67
C GLY A 89 -3.20 -0.53 6.21
N ILE A 90 -2.32 -1.35 5.63
CA ILE A 90 -1.84 -1.24 4.26
C ILE A 90 -2.24 -2.51 3.50
N TYR A 91 -2.70 -2.37 2.26
CA TYR A 91 -2.89 -3.47 1.34
C TYR A 91 -2.23 -3.17 -0.01
N ILE A 92 -1.43 -4.12 -0.47
CA ILE A 92 -0.75 -4.07 -1.77
C ILE A 92 -1.14 -5.38 -2.48
N PRO A 93 -2.15 -5.37 -3.36
CA PRO A 93 -2.46 -6.56 -4.14
C PRO A 93 -1.26 -6.90 -5.03
N ILE A 94 -0.90 -8.19 -5.05
CA ILE A 94 -0.04 -8.72 -6.10
C ILE A 94 -0.86 -8.76 -7.38
N GLN A 95 -0.50 -7.95 -8.38
CA GLN A 95 -0.90 -8.21 -9.76
C GLN A 95 0.29 -8.80 -10.52
N TYR A 96 -0.03 -9.77 -11.37
CA TYR A 96 0.87 -10.68 -12.08
C TYR A 96 2.13 -9.98 -12.63
N GLN A 97 3.27 -10.67 -12.47
CA GLN A 97 4.64 -10.32 -12.88
C GLN A 97 5.47 -9.47 -11.89
N GLN A 98 5.81 -10.07 -10.74
CA GLN A 98 7.18 -9.95 -10.25
C GLN A 98 7.97 -11.12 -10.82
N THR A 99 8.81 -10.88 -11.81
CA THR A 99 9.79 -11.88 -12.25
C THR A 99 10.75 -12.08 -11.09
N CYS A 100 10.68 -13.23 -10.41
CA CYS A 100 11.73 -13.68 -9.51
C CYS A 100 13.00 -13.93 -10.35
N ARG A 101 13.85 -12.93 -10.52
CA ARG A 101 15.24 -13.18 -10.95
C ARG A 101 16.02 -13.59 -9.73
N TYR A 102 16.21 -14.90 -9.56
CA TYR A 102 17.29 -15.43 -8.76
C TYR A 102 18.60 -15.01 -9.46
N GLN A 103 19.30 -14.01 -8.92
CA GLN A 103 20.69 -13.81 -9.29
C GLN A 103 21.48 -14.83 -8.46
N GLU A 104 21.91 -15.93 -9.10
CA GLU A 104 22.94 -16.77 -8.51
C GLU A 104 24.15 -15.88 -8.22
N LEU A 105 24.41 -15.65 -6.92
CA LEU A 105 25.71 -15.17 -6.49
C LEU A 105 26.72 -16.20 -6.99
N SER A 106 27.53 -15.79 -7.96
CA SER A 106 28.59 -16.59 -8.55
C SER A 106 29.64 -16.93 -7.50
N ASP A 107 29.39 -17.96 -6.70
CA ASP A 107 30.33 -18.51 -5.72
C ASP A 107 31.35 -19.43 -6.42
N ARG A 108 31.88 -18.99 -7.57
CA ARG A 108 32.98 -19.65 -8.28
C ARG A 108 34.29 -18.94 -7.98
N ARG A 109 34.74 -18.97 -6.73
CA ARG A 109 36.17 -18.81 -6.37
C ARG A 109 36.44 -19.10 -4.89
N LYS A 110 36.17 -20.33 -4.39
CA LYS A 110 36.79 -20.77 -3.12
C LYS A 110 36.87 -22.28 -2.83
N TYR A 111 36.78 -23.16 -3.83
CA TYR A 111 37.23 -24.54 -3.68
C TYR A 111 38.05 -24.97 -4.90
N ARG A 112 39.31 -24.50 -4.94
CA ARG A 112 40.39 -25.12 -5.72
C ARG A 112 41.22 -25.90 -4.69
N LYS A 113 41.04 -27.22 -4.63
CA LYS A 113 42.12 -28.15 -4.26
C LYS A 113 42.69 -28.67 -5.57
#